data_AF-A0A501VWX4-F1
#
_entry.id   AF-A0A501VWX4-F1
#
_cell.length_a   1.000
_cell.length_b   1.000
_cell.length_c   1.000
_cell.angle_alpha   90.00
_cell.angle_beta   90.00
_cell.angle_gamma   90.00
#
_symmetry.space_group_name_H-M   'P 1'
#
loop_
_entity.id
_entity.type
_entity.pdbx_description
1 polymer ?
#
loop_
_entity_poly.entity_id
_entity_poly.type
_entity_poly.pdbx_seq_one_letter_code
_entity_poly.pdbx_strand_id
1 'polypeptide(L)'
;MYKLQEIFSNRELALIAWTLVATISILFDQSIRKALYKVLRAFFQPSILIIILLAMLYSVGVVYILRMIDLWSQTLLKNTLLWFFGSGVIILFSLNKAEKEKNFFTKLLLDNLKLLLVFEFIINLHQFSLTTELVMLPVLAFLTGMKLIAEREERTQKVKVGIEWILTIGGLAIIVISLIDIYSHINDFANPSTLTTFLLPIILSISFIPCAYFIALYMGYEMLYVRLTLFLKDKQDLQFAKWRVLWKCNFHLSKLKQLSPKINVLNSRSTRQEIKEIIN
;
A
#
# COMPACT_ATOMS: atom_id res chain seq x y z
N MET A 1 -28.14 -6.96 17.18
CA MET A 1 -27.22 -5.80 17.26
C MET A 1 -26.10 -6.05 18.28
N TYR A 2 -26.41 -6.49 19.50
CA TYR A 2 -25.42 -6.78 20.56
C TYR A 2 -24.30 -7.79 20.21
N LYS A 3 -24.61 -8.93 19.55
CA LYS A 3 -23.58 -9.93 19.18
C LYS A 3 -22.55 -9.47 18.14
N LEU A 4 -22.87 -8.46 17.32
CA LEU A 4 -21.94 -7.94 16.31
C LEU A 4 -20.96 -6.92 16.92
N GLN A 5 -21.39 -6.19 17.95
CA GLN A 5 -20.55 -5.22 18.67
C GLN A 5 -19.51 -5.91 19.58
N GLU A 6 -19.68 -7.18 19.91
CA GLU A 6 -18.67 -7.98 20.63
C GLU A 6 -17.45 -8.31 19.76
N ILE A 7 -17.59 -8.28 18.43
CA ILE A 7 -16.55 -8.68 17.47
C ILE A 7 -16.03 -7.48 16.67
N PHE A 8 -16.92 -6.54 16.33
CA PHE A 8 -16.62 -5.39 15.48
C PHE A 8 -16.83 -4.07 16.21
N SER A 9 -15.92 -3.12 16.00
CA SER A 9 -16.07 -1.76 16.52
C SER A 9 -17.16 -1.01 15.76
N ASN A 10 -17.69 0.06 16.37
CA ASN A 10 -18.68 0.94 15.72
C ASN A 10 -18.18 1.46 14.36
N ARG A 11 -16.88 1.72 14.23
CA ARG A 11 -16.26 2.15 12.98
C ARG A 11 -16.24 1.06 11.93
N GLU A 12 -15.87 -0.15 12.30
CA GLU A 12 -15.88 -1.29 11.37
C GLU A 12 -17.30 -1.58 10.89
N LEU A 13 -18.30 -1.50 11.77
CA LEU A 13 -19.70 -1.62 11.40
C LEU A 13 -20.12 -0.51 10.43
N ALA A 14 -19.70 0.74 10.66
CA ALA A 14 -19.97 1.84 9.75
C ALA A 14 -19.27 1.67 8.40
N LEU A 15 -18.02 1.20 8.37
CA LEU A 15 -17.28 0.87 7.15
C LEU A 15 -17.96 -0.27 6.38
N ILE A 16 -18.39 -1.34 7.06
CA ILE A 16 -19.14 -2.45 6.46
C ILE A 16 -20.44 -1.93 5.84
N ALA A 17 -21.20 -1.12 6.59
CA ALA A 17 -22.46 -0.54 6.10
C ALA A 17 -22.25 0.29 4.83
N TRP A 18 -21.27 1.20 4.82
CA TRP A 18 -20.98 2.04 3.65
C TRP A 18 -20.37 1.25 2.49
N THR A 19 -19.59 0.20 2.76
CA THR A 19 -19.06 -0.69 1.72
C THR A 19 -20.20 -1.47 1.05
N LEU A 20 -21.19 -1.93 1.82
CA LEU A 20 -22.41 -2.55 1.28
C LEU A 20 -23.20 -1.57 0.41
N VAL A 21 -23.44 -0.35 0.90
CA VAL A 21 -24.13 0.70 0.14
C VAL A 21 -23.39 1.02 -1.16
N ALA A 22 -22.06 1.18 -1.12
CA ALA A 22 -21.24 1.41 -2.30
C ALA A 22 -21.31 0.24 -3.29
N THR A 23 -21.24 -1.01 -2.79
CA THR A 23 -21.33 -2.22 -3.62
C THR A 23 -22.68 -2.31 -4.31
N ILE A 24 -23.77 -2.07 -3.57
CA ILE A 24 -25.13 -2.03 -4.11
C ILE A 24 -25.25 -0.89 -5.14
N SER A 25 -24.67 0.27 -4.87
CA SER A 25 -24.69 1.43 -5.79
C SER A 25 -24.01 1.11 -7.13
N ILE A 26 -22.90 0.36 -7.11
CA ILE A 26 -22.20 -0.09 -8.32
C ILE A 26 -23.08 -1.01 -9.20
N LEU A 27 -24.00 -1.77 -8.61
CA LEU A 27 -24.89 -2.66 -9.37
C LEU A 27 -25.91 -1.90 -10.24
N PHE A 28 -26.24 -0.65 -9.89
CA PHE A 28 -27.22 0.14 -10.62
C PHE A 28 -26.64 0.79 -11.89
N ASP A 29 -25.34 1.04 -11.96
CA ASP A 29 -24.70 1.66 -13.13
C ASP A 29 -23.93 0.64 -13.97
N GLN A 30 -24.38 0.41 -15.19
CA GLN A 30 -23.76 -0.53 -16.13
C GLN A 30 -22.30 -0.15 -16.48
N SER A 31 -21.99 1.13 -16.54
CA SER A 31 -20.65 1.65 -16.85
C SER A 31 -19.69 1.36 -15.70
N ILE A 32 -20.13 1.61 -14.46
CA ILE A 32 -19.33 1.33 -13.26
C ILE A 32 -19.12 -0.17 -13.12
N ARG A 33 -20.15 -0.99 -13.34
CA ARG A 33 -20.03 -2.46 -13.32
C ARG A 33 -19.02 -2.99 -14.35
N LYS A 34 -19.04 -2.46 -15.59
CA LYS A 34 -18.07 -2.83 -16.64
C LYS A 34 -16.65 -2.42 -16.25
N ALA A 35 -16.46 -1.24 -15.66
CA ALA A 35 -15.17 -0.78 -15.16
C ALA A 35 -14.67 -1.68 -14.02
N LEU A 36 -15.53 -1.99 -13.04
CA LEU A 36 -15.20 -2.88 -11.93
C LEU A 36 -14.79 -4.26 -12.41
N TYR A 37 -15.51 -4.85 -13.37
CA TYR A 37 -15.15 -6.14 -13.95
C TYR A 37 -13.76 -6.12 -14.58
N LYS A 38 -13.39 -5.05 -15.30
CA LYS A 38 -12.04 -4.91 -15.86
C LYS A 38 -10.98 -4.82 -14.77
N VAL A 39 -11.23 -4.07 -13.70
CA VAL A 39 -10.31 -3.93 -12.56
C VAL A 39 -10.14 -5.28 -11.83
N LEU A 40 -11.23 -5.98 -11.54
CA LEU A 40 -11.18 -7.30 -10.91
C LEU A 40 -10.44 -8.30 -11.81
N ARG A 41 -10.76 -8.35 -13.10
CA ARG A 41 -10.05 -9.22 -14.06
C ARG A 41 -8.55 -8.91 -14.12
N ALA A 42 -8.16 -7.63 -14.01
CA ALA A 42 -6.76 -7.25 -13.95
C ALA A 42 -6.11 -7.70 -12.64
N PHE A 43 -6.79 -7.54 -11.51
CA PHE A 43 -6.31 -7.95 -10.19
C PHE A 43 -6.04 -9.46 -10.10
N PHE A 44 -6.91 -10.28 -10.70
CA PHE A 44 -6.78 -11.75 -10.72
C PHE A 44 -5.85 -12.28 -11.83
N GLN A 45 -4.96 -11.45 -12.39
CA GLN A 45 -3.92 -11.93 -13.30
C GLN A 45 -2.89 -12.81 -12.54
N PRO A 46 -2.43 -13.93 -13.11
CA PRO A 46 -1.51 -14.85 -12.44
C PRO A 46 -0.26 -14.17 -11.89
N SER A 47 0.32 -13.21 -12.62
CA SER A 47 1.50 -12.46 -12.16
C SER A 47 1.25 -11.68 -10.88
N ILE A 48 0.07 -11.06 -10.74
CA ILE A 48 -0.31 -10.32 -9.53
C ILE A 48 -0.60 -11.29 -8.39
N LEU A 49 -1.32 -12.38 -8.65
CA LEU A 49 -1.64 -13.39 -7.64
C LEU A 49 -0.39 -14.04 -7.05
N ILE A 50 0.62 -14.34 -7.88
CA ILE A 50 1.90 -14.88 -7.41
C ILE A 50 2.61 -13.89 -6.48
N ILE A 51 2.65 -12.60 -6.83
CA ILE A 51 3.26 -11.57 -5.99
C ILE A 51 2.52 -11.44 -4.65
N ILE A 52 1.17 -11.43 -4.68
CA ILE A 52 0.35 -11.38 -3.48
C ILE A 52 0.58 -12.63 -2.61
N LEU A 53 0.65 -13.82 -3.20
CA LEU A 53 0.88 -15.07 -2.48
C LEU A 53 2.27 -15.09 -1.81
N LEU A 54 3.31 -14.65 -2.51
CA LEU A 54 4.67 -14.52 -1.95
C LEU A 54 4.70 -13.52 -0.80
N ALA A 55 4.01 -12.39 -0.94
CA ALA A 55 3.86 -11.41 0.12
C ALA A 55 3.11 -11.98 1.34
N MET A 56 2.01 -12.71 1.13
CA MET A 56 1.27 -13.38 2.22
C MET A 56 2.16 -14.38 2.94
N LEU A 57 2.88 -15.24 2.21
CA LEU A 57 3.76 -16.24 2.80
C LEU A 57 4.87 -15.58 3.64
N TYR A 58 5.45 -14.49 3.14
CA TYR A 58 6.42 -13.71 3.87
C TYR A 58 5.81 -13.10 5.14
N SER A 59 4.63 -12.50 5.06
CA SER A 59 3.92 -11.94 6.22
C SER A 59 3.60 -12.99 7.27
N VAL A 60 3.23 -14.22 6.87
CA VAL A 60 3.07 -15.35 7.81
C VAL A 60 4.39 -15.66 8.52
N GLY A 61 5.51 -15.67 7.79
CA GLY A 61 6.84 -15.84 8.40
C GLY A 61 7.19 -14.73 9.40
N VAL A 62 6.89 -13.47 9.07
CA VAL A 62 7.08 -12.33 9.99
C VAL A 62 6.23 -12.50 11.25
N VAL A 63 4.94 -12.82 11.10
CA VAL A 63 4.02 -13.03 12.23
C VAL A 63 4.49 -14.18 13.11
N TYR A 64 5.00 -15.26 12.50
CA TYR A 64 5.57 -16.38 13.24
C TYR A 64 6.79 -15.94 14.08
N ILE A 65 7.71 -15.15 13.51
CA ILE A 65 8.85 -14.60 14.23
C ILE A 65 8.38 -13.68 15.38
N LEU A 66 7.41 -12.79 15.12
CA LEU A 66 6.85 -11.90 16.15
C LEU A 66 6.21 -12.68 17.30
N ARG A 67 5.58 -13.82 17.00
CA ARG A 67 5.05 -14.74 18.01
C ARG A 67 6.14 -15.37 18.87
N MET A 68 7.31 -15.69 18.30
CA MET A 68 8.43 -16.28 19.05
C MET A 68 9.07 -15.30 20.05
N ILE A 69 8.91 -13.99 19.84
CA ILE A 69 9.43 -12.93 20.71
C ILE A 69 8.31 -12.28 21.55
N ASP A 70 7.16 -12.93 21.69
CA ASP A 70 5.99 -12.48 22.46
C ASP A 70 5.41 -11.12 22.05
N LEU A 71 5.69 -10.65 20.82
CA LEU A 71 5.13 -9.42 20.24
C LEU A 71 3.84 -9.66 19.44
N TRP A 72 3.45 -10.92 19.23
CA TRP A 72 2.21 -11.26 18.54
C TRP A 72 1.46 -12.40 19.23
N SER A 73 0.14 -12.24 19.37
CA SER A 73 -0.78 -13.26 19.88
C SER A 73 -2.02 -13.36 18.98
N GLN A 74 -2.84 -14.39 19.18
CA GLN A 74 -4.03 -14.64 18.34
C GLN A 74 -5.06 -13.51 18.36
N THR A 75 -5.06 -12.68 19.40
CA THR A 75 -5.94 -11.49 19.49
C THR A 75 -5.62 -10.45 18.40
N LEU A 76 -4.38 -10.45 17.91
CA LEU A 76 -3.90 -9.52 16.88
C LEU A 76 -4.12 -10.02 15.45
N LEU A 77 -4.71 -11.20 15.25
CA LEU A 77 -4.96 -11.78 13.93
C LEU A 77 -5.81 -10.84 13.06
N LYS A 78 -6.87 -10.27 13.64
CA LYS A 78 -7.75 -9.32 12.96
C LYS A 78 -6.97 -8.08 12.47
N ASN A 79 -6.17 -7.49 13.34
CA ASN A 79 -5.35 -6.32 13.03
C ASN A 79 -4.31 -6.63 11.95
N THR A 80 -3.72 -7.82 12.00
CA THR A 80 -2.76 -8.31 10.99
C THR A 80 -3.41 -8.43 9.60
N LEU A 81 -4.62 -8.99 9.53
CA LEU A 81 -5.37 -9.12 8.27
C LEU A 81 -5.77 -7.74 7.72
N LEU A 82 -6.28 -6.86 8.58
CA LEU A 82 -6.63 -5.49 8.20
C LEU A 82 -5.41 -4.73 7.67
N TRP A 83 -4.26 -4.84 8.35
CA TRP A 83 -3.02 -4.24 7.88
C TRP A 83 -2.58 -4.82 6.52
N PHE A 84 -2.63 -6.14 6.34
CA PHE A 84 -2.17 -6.77 5.10
C PHE A 84 -3.03 -6.34 3.90
N PHE A 85 -4.36 -6.47 4.00
CA PHE A 85 -5.28 -6.13 2.91
C PHE A 85 -5.45 -4.62 2.69
N GLY A 86 -5.16 -3.80 3.71
CA GLY A 86 -5.07 -2.36 3.59
C GLY A 86 -3.68 -1.92 3.13
N SER A 87 -2.80 -1.64 4.08
CA SER A 87 -1.47 -1.06 3.85
C SER A 87 -0.54 -1.99 3.07
N GLY A 88 -0.54 -3.30 3.36
CA GLY A 88 0.32 -4.26 2.66
C GLY A 88 0.08 -4.28 1.16
N VAL A 89 -1.18 -4.33 0.74
CA VAL A 89 -1.59 -4.28 -0.68
C VAL A 89 -1.24 -2.93 -1.31
N ILE A 90 -1.43 -1.81 -0.61
CA ILE A 90 -1.05 -0.47 -1.10
C ILE A 90 0.46 -0.37 -1.35
N ILE A 91 1.27 -0.93 -0.44
CA ILE A 91 2.73 -1.02 -0.61
C ILE A 91 3.07 -1.78 -1.89
N LEU A 92 2.46 -2.96 -2.09
CA LEU A 92 2.70 -3.81 -3.27
C LEU A 92 2.39 -3.09 -4.59
N PHE A 93 1.24 -2.41 -4.67
CA PHE A 93 0.87 -1.66 -5.88
C PHE A 93 1.79 -0.46 -6.16
N SER A 94 2.38 0.11 -5.12
CA SER A 94 3.29 1.24 -5.25
C SER A 94 4.68 0.84 -5.76
N LEU A 95 5.06 -0.45 -5.70
CA LEU A 95 6.39 -0.93 -6.07
C LEU A 95 6.74 -0.71 -7.54
N ASN A 96 5.73 -0.55 -8.42
CA ASN A 96 5.95 -0.21 -9.82
C ASN A 96 6.68 1.15 -10.02
N LYS A 97 6.72 2.01 -8.99
CA LYS A 97 7.44 3.29 -8.99
C LYS A 97 8.87 3.19 -8.45
N ALA A 98 9.25 2.05 -7.84
CA ALA A 98 10.53 1.88 -7.15
C ALA A 98 11.75 2.13 -8.05
N GLU A 99 11.65 1.75 -9.33
CA GLU A 99 12.72 2.01 -10.31
C GLU A 99 12.88 3.51 -10.62
N LYS A 100 11.82 4.31 -10.53
CA LYS A 100 11.82 5.71 -10.98
C LYS A 100 12.18 6.68 -9.86
N GLU A 101 11.72 6.43 -8.65
CA GLU A 101 11.88 7.39 -7.53
C GLU A 101 13.18 7.16 -6.74
N LYS A 102 13.85 8.25 -6.34
CA LYS A 102 14.98 8.18 -5.38
C LYS A 102 14.41 8.03 -3.97
N ASN A 103 15.10 7.29 -3.10
CA ASN A 103 14.67 7.04 -1.72
C ASN A 103 13.24 6.48 -1.59
N PHE A 104 12.81 5.70 -2.60
CA PHE A 104 11.44 5.22 -2.72
C PHE A 104 10.96 4.49 -1.45
N PHE A 105 11.73 3.54 -0.91
CA PHE A 105 11.32 2.79 0.28
C PHE A 105 11.19 3.65 1.53
N THR A 106 12.12 4.59 1.74
CA THR A 106 12.04 5.53 2.87
C THR A 106 10.80 6.41 2.76
N LYS A 107 10.53 6.93 1.56
CA LYS A 107 9.32 7.73 1.31
C LYS A 107 8.05 6.90 1.48
N LEU A 108 8.03 5.69 0.94
CA LEU A 108 6.91 4.75 1.07
C LEU A 108 6.63 4.42 2.54
N LEU A 109 7.67 4.20 3.35
CA LEU A 109 7.51 4.03 4.79
C LEU A 109 6.97 5.27 5.46
N LEU A 110 7.55 6.44 5.22
CA LEU A 110 7.10 7.67 5.87
C LEU A 110 5.66 8.02 5.48
N ASP A 111 5.28 7.81 4.24
CA ASP A 111 3.93 8.09 3.75
C ASP A 111 2.92 7.08 4.33
N ASN A 112 3.25 5.78 4.34
CA ASN A 112 2.39 4.76 4.94
C ASN A 112 2.34 4.86 6.47
N LEU A 113 3.45 5.18 7.14
CA LEU A 113 3.51 5.36 8.60
C LEU A 113 2.78 6.62 9.04
N LYS A 114 2.82 7.73 8.28
CA LYS A 114 2.01 8.91 8.59
C LYS A 114 0.52 8.59 8.50
N LEU A 115 0.11 7.91 7.42
CA LEU A 115 -1.29 7.50 7.25
C LEU A 115 -1.71 6.49 8.31
N LEU A 116 -0.88 5.48 8.59
CA LEU A 116 -1.11 4.49 9.64
C LEU A 116 -1.16 5.16 11.00
N LEU A 117 -0.16 5.94 11.40
CA LEU A 117 -0.16 6.64 12.69
C LEU A 117 -1.42 7.48 12.84
N VAL A 118 -1.83 8.27 11.85
CA VAL A 118 -3.06 9.06 11.94
C VAL A 118 -4.30 8.17 12.01
N PHE A 119 -4.40 7.12 11.18
CA PHE A 119 -5.55 6.21 11.21
C PHE A 119 -5.62 5.37 12.49
N GLU A 120 -4.54 4.69 12.87
CA GLU A 120 -4.37 3.87 14.07
C GLU A 120 -4.66 4.69 15.33
N PHE A 121 -4.16 5.92 15.38
CA PHE A 121 -4.41 6.87 16.46
C PHE A 121 -5.90 7.25 16.50
N ILE A 122 -6.51 7.62 15.37
CA ILE A 122 -7.94 7.94 15.35
C ILE A 122 -8.82 6.71 15.60
N ILE A 123 -8.40 5.49 15.24
CA ILE A 123 -9.14 4.22 15.41
C ILE A 123 -9.10 3.73 16.85
N ASN A 124 -7.92 3.73 17.48
CA ASN A 124 -7.72 3.07 18.75
C ASN A 124 -7.91 3.99 19.96
N LEU A 125 -7.88 5.32 19.77
CA LEU A 125 -7.89 6.25 20.90
C LEU A 125 -9.25 6.78 21.30
N HIS A 126 -10.23 6.74 20.41
CA HIS A 126 -11.59 7.10 20.76
C HIS A 126 -12.60 6.33 19.92
N GLN A 127 -13.47 5.59 20.61
CA GLN A 127 -14.59 4.90 19.97
C GLN A 127 -15.80 5.82 19.94
N PHE A 128 -16.02 6.48 18.80
CA PHE A 128 -17.24 7.27 18.60
C PHE A 128 -18.48 6.36 18.60
N SER A 129 -19.64 6.97 18.88
CA SER A 129 -20.93 6.29 18.74
C SER A 129 -21.13 5.81 17.30
N LEU A 130 -21.86 4.69 17.12
CA LEU A 130 -22.16 4.15 15.80
C LEU A 130 -22.81 5.20 14.87
N THR A 131 -23.72 6.01 15.41
CA THR A 131 -24.37 7.10 14.66
C THR A 131 -23.36 8.13 14.18
N THR A 132 -22.42 8.53 15.04
CA THR A 132 -21.37 9.48 14.67
C THR A 132 -20.46 8.92 13.58
N GLU A 133 -20.02 7.65 13.70
CA GLU A 133 -19.18 6.99 12.69
C GLU A 133 -19.90 6.86 11.34
N LEU A 134 -21.19 6.51 11.34
CA LEU A 134 -22.02 6.42 10.13
C LEU A 134 -22.16 7.75 9.39
N VAL A 135 -22.19 8.88 10.10
CA VAL A 135 -22.28 10.22 9.49
C VAL A 135 -20.91 10.76 9.11
N MET A 136 -19.89 10.54 9.94
CA MET A 136 -18.56 11.08 9.73
C MET A 136 -17.88 10.50 8.49
N LEU A 137 -17.95 9.17 8.29
CA LEU A 137 -17.35 8.48 7.14
C LEU A 137 -17.76 9.06 5.77
N PRO A 138 -19.06 9.18 5.43
CA PRO A 138 -19.49 9.71 4.14
C PRO A 138 -19.16 11.20 4.00
N VAL A 139 -19.21 11.99 5.09
CA VAL A 139 -18.81 13.40 5.07
C VAL A 139 -17.32 13.53 4.72
N LEU A 140 -16.46 12.74 5.35
CA LEU A 140 -15.03 12.72 5.04
C LEU A 140 -14.76 12.24 3.60
N ALA A 141 -15.46 11.18 3.16
CA ALA A 141 -15.35 10.67 1.79
C ALA A 141 -15.79 11.73 0.76
N PHE A 142 -16.89 12.43 1.03
CA PHE A 142 -17.41 13.49 0.18
C PHE A 142 -16.45 14.68 0.08
N LEU A 143 -15.94 15.18 1.22
CA LEU A 143 -14.96 16.27 1.26
C LEU A 143 -13.66 15.89 0.52
N THR A 144 -13.18 14.66 0.74
CA THR A 144 -11.97 14.17 0.06
C THR A 144 -12.21 14.02 -1.44
N GLY A 145 -13.38 13.52 -1.86
CA GLY A 145 -13.77 13.45 -3.26
C GLY A 145 -13.83 14.82 -3.92
N MET A 146 -14.45 15.80 -3.26
CA MET A 146 -14.48 17.19 -3.72
C MET A 146 -13.08 17.78 -3.84
N LYS A 147 -12.20 17.52 -2.86
CA LYS A 147 -10.80 17.97 -2.90
C LYS A 147 -10.09 17.44 -4.15
N LEU A 148 -10.22 16.15 -4.44
CA LEU A 148 -9.59 15.51 -5.61
C LEU A 148 -10.12 16.07 -6.94
N ILE A 149 -11.39 16.46 -7.00
CA ILE A 149 -11.98 17.10 -8.18
C ILE A 149 -11.45 18.54 -8.30
N ALA A 150 -11.46 19.29 -7.20
CA ALA A 150 -11.01 20.69 -7.15
C ALA A 150 -9.50 20.86 -7.44
N GLU A 151 -8.70 19.80 -7.25
CA GLU A 151 -7.27 19.79 -7.58
C GLU A 151 -6.99 19.78 -9.09
N ARG A 152 -7.97 19.41 -9.93
CA ARG A 152 -7.76 19.25 -11.38
C ARG A 152 -7.68 20.56 -12.15
N GLU A 153 -8.23 21.64 -11.61
CA GLU A 153 -8.36 22.92 -12.31
C GLU A 153 -7.85 24.06 -11.43
N GLU A 154 -7.11 25.01 -12.02
CA GLU A 154 -6.57 26.16 -11.28
C GLU A 154 -7.67 27.06 -10.70
N ARG A 155 -8.83 27.16 -11.39
CA ARG A 155 -9.98 27.97 -10.95
C ARG A 155 -10.59 27.50 -9.62
N THR A 156 -10.44 26.21 -9.28
CA THR A 156 -11.00 25.61 -8.06
C THR A 156 -10.02 25.57 -6.88
N GLN A 157 -8.83 26.18 -7.00
CA GLN A 157 -7.82 26.19 -5.95
C GLN A 157 -8.33 26.76 -4.61
N LYS A 158 -9.15 27.82 -4.65
CA LYS A 158 -9.74 28.38 -3.42
C LYS A 158 -10.64 27.38 -2.68
N VAL A 159 -11.40 26.57 -3.43
CA VAL A 159 -12.26 25.51 -2.88
C VAL A 159 -11.41 24.39 -2.29
N LYS A 160 -10.34 23.99 -2.98
CA LYS A 160 -9.37 23.01 -2.46
C LYS A 160 -8.81 23.46 -1.11
N VAL A 161 -8.32 24.69 -1.02
CA VAL A 161 -7.74 25.24 0.23
C VAL A 161 -8.80 25.29 1.34
N GLY A 162 -10.02 25.70 1.04
CA GLY A 162 -11.11 25.69 2.02
C GLY A 162 -11.42 24.29 2.57
N ILE A 163 -11.50 23.29 1.67
CA ILE A 163 -11.70 21.88 2.06
C ILE A 163 -10.50 21.37 2.88
N GLU A 164 -9.27 21.71 2.50
CA GLU A 164 -8.07 21.35 3.26
C GLU A 164 -8.11 21.91 4.67
N TRP A 165 -8.48 23.18 4.86
CA TRP A 165 -8.66 23.76 6.19
C TRP A 165 -9.70 23.03 7.02
N ILE A 166 -10.86 22.71 6.44
CA ILE A 166 -11.92 21.94 7.12
C ILE A 166 -11.40 20.57 7.55
N LEU A 167 -10.71 19.84 6.66
CA LEU A 167 -10.15 18.54 6.96
C LEU A 167 -9.05 18.62 8.02
N THR A 168 -8.19 19.63 7.97
CA THR A 168 -7.12 19.85 8.96
C THR A 168 -7.69 20.18 10.33
N ILE A 169 -8.65 21.11 10.42
CA ILE A 169 -9.29 21.48 11.69
C ILE A 169 -10.06 20.30 12.26
N GLY A 170 -10.84 19.59 11.44
CA GLY A 170 -11.57 18.40 11.86
C GLY A 170 -10.63 17.29 12.35
N GLY A 171 -9.54 17.03 11.63
CA GLY A 171 -8.52 16.06 12.03
C GLY A 171 -7.84 16.45 13.35
N LEU A 172 -7.49 17.72 13.53
CA LEU A 172 -6.93 18.23 14.79
C LEU A 172 -7.92 18.10 15.96
N ALA A 173 -9.20 18.41 15.75
CA ALA A 173 -10.22 18.27 16.78
C ALA A 173 -10.35 16.79 17.24
N ILE A 174 -10.36 15.84 16.29
CA ILE A 174 -10.40 14.41 16.61
C ILE A 174 -9.15 13.98 17.40
N ILE A 175 -7.96 14.48 17.02
CA ILE A 175 -6.71 14.20 17.75
C ILE A 175 -6.79 14.74 19.19
N VAL A 176 -7.26 15.97 19.38
CA VAL A 176 -7.37 16.58 20.72
C VAL A 176 -8.38 15.83 21.59
N ILE A 177 -9.56 15.48 21.05
CA ILE A 177 -10.57 14.69 21.77
C ILE A 177 -10.01 13.33 22.18
N SER A 178 -9.32 12.66 21.25
CA SER A 178 -8.64 11.38 21.51
C SER A 178 -7.60 11.49 22.61
N LEU A 179 -6.78 12.55 22.60
CA LEU A 179 -5.76 12.78 23.63
C LEU A 179 -6.37 13.03 25.02
N ILE A 180 -7.48 13.74 25.09
CA ILE A 180 -8.22 13.95 26.35
C ILE A 180 -8.73 12.61 26.89
N ASP A 181 -9.30 11.76 26.02
CA ASP A 181 -9.84 10.46 26.42
C ASP A 181 -8.75 9.50 26.94
N ILE A 182 -7.58 9.47 26.30
CA ILE A 182 -6.40 8.73 26.79
C ILE A 182 -5.96 9.24 28.16
N TYR A 183 -5.88 10.55 28.33
CA TYR A 183 -5.42 11.12 29.59
C TYR A 183 -6.34 10.71 30.74
N SER A 184 -7.66 10.63 30.50
CA SER A 184 -8.61 10.10 31.49
C SER A 184 -8.50 8.59 31.73
N HIS A 185 -8.00 7.81 30.76
CA HIS A 185 -7.93 6.34 30.81
C HIS A 185 -6.51 5.80 30.61
N ILE A 186 -5.50 6.50 31.16
CA ILE A 186 -4.09 6.25 30.82
C ILE A 186 -3.61 4.85 31.22
N ASN A 187 -4.20 4.26 32.26
CA ASN A 187 -3.88 2.91 32.71
C ASN A 187 -4.32 1.83 31.71
N ASP A 188 -5.39 2.07 30.95
CA ASP A 188 -5.88 1.15 29.93
C ASP A 188 -5.02 1.22 28.66
N PHE A 189 -4.46 2.40 28.37
CA PHE A 189 -3.54 2.60 27.25
C PHE A 189 -2.11 2.12 27.54
N ALA A 190 -1.63 2.27 28.77
CA ALA A 190 -0.30 1.81 29.20
C ALA A 190 -0.19 0.27 29.33
N ASN A 191 -1.29 -0.46 29.10
CA ASN A 191 -1.29 -1.91 29.09
C ASN A 191 -0.44 -2.43 27.90
N PRO A 192 0.47 -3.40 28.12
CA PRO A 192 1.28 -4.00 27.06
C PRO A 192 0.47 -4.53 25.87
N SER A 193 -0.75 -5.02 26.09
CA SER A 193 -1.64 -5.51 25.02
C SER A 193 -2.17 -4.39 24.11
N THR A 194 -2.44 -3.21 24.66
CA THR A 194 -2.86 -2.02 23.90
C THR A 194 -1.68 -1.45 23.10
N LEU A 195 -0.50 -1.40 23.71
CA LEU A 195 0.73 -0.93 23.06
C LEU A 195 1.13 -1.83 21.88
N THR A 196 1.08 -3.15 22.06
CA THR A 196 1.36 -4.10 20.97
C THR A 196 0.34 -3.98 19.85
N THR A 197 -0.95 -3.77 20.16
CA THR A 197 -1.99 -3.51 19.15
C THR A 197 -1.67 -2.28 18.31
N PHE A 198 -1.28 -1.17 18.95
CA PHE A 198 -0.95 0.08 18.27
C PHE A 198 0.33 0.01 17.44
N LEU A 199 1.37 -0.65 17.95
CA LEU A 199 2.67 -0.73 17.30
C LEU A 199 2.73 -1.81 16.21
N LEU A 200 1.86 -2.81 16.25
CA LEU A 200 1.87 -3.94 15.32
C LEU A 200 1.90 -3.52 13.84
N PRO A 201 1.01 -2.66 13.34
CA PRO A 201 1.05 -2.22 11.93
C PRO A 201 2.34 -1.48 11.55
N ILE A 202 2.98 -0.77 12.49
CA ILE A 202 4.29 -0.13 12.27
C ILE A 202 5.36 -1.20 12.11
N ILE A 203 5.39 -2.16 13.04
CA ILE A 203 6.33 -3.28 13.03
C ILE A 203 6.16 -4.08 11.73
N LEU A 204 4.93 -4.44 11.37
CA LEU A 204 4.63 -5.17 10.12
C LEU A 204 5.07 -4.38 8.89
N SER A 205 4.82 -3.06 8.83
CA SER A 205 5.25 -2.21 7.71
C SER A 205 6.77 -2.16 7.55
N ILE A 206 7.51 -2.04 8.66
CA ILE A 206 8.97 -2.04 8.64
C ILE A 206 9.48 -3.44 8.25
N SER A 207 8.96 -4.48 8.87
CA SER A 207 9.33 -5.87 8.56
C SER A 207 8.99 -6.28 7.14
N PHE A 208 8.05 -5.60 6.46
CA PHE A 208 7.66 -5.89 5.09
C PHE A 208 8.58 -5.25 4.03
N ILE A 209 9.44 -4.30 4.41
CA ILE A 209 10.37 -3.63 3.48
C ILE A 209 11.27 -4.62 2.73
N PRO A 210 11.91 -5.62 3.39
CA PRO A 210 12.78 -6.54 2.67
C PRO A 210 12.02 -7.32 1.60
N CYS A 211 10.80 -7.78 1.90
CA CYS A 211 9.93 -8.44 0.92
C CYS A 211 9.59 -7.49 -0.24
N ALA A 212 9.14 -6.28 0.07
CA ALA A 212 8.84 -5.25 -0.92
C ALA A 212 10.06 -4.93 -1.81
N TYR A 213 11.27 -4.93 -1.25
CA TYR A 213 12.50 -4.73 -2.00
C TYR A 213 12.75 -5.85 -3.01
N PHE A 214 12.65 -7.11 -2.60
CA PHE A 214 12.85 -8.25 -3.50
C PHE A 214 11.77 -8.33 -4.59
N ILE A 215 10.52 -8.00 -4.27
CA ILE A 215 9.44 -7.92 -5.28
C ILE A 215 9.73 -6.79 -6.28
N ALA A 216 10.12 -5.60 -5.81
CA ALA A 216 10.48 -4.50 -6.69
C ALA A 216 11.69 -4.84 -7.59
N LEU A 217 12.69 -5.55 -7.04
CA LEU A 217 13.83 -6.04 -7.80
C LEU A 217 13.38 -7.01 -8.91
N TYR A 218 12.52 -7.98 -8.57
CA TYR A 218 11.94 -8.92 -9.53
C TYR A 218 11.18 -8.21 -10.65
N MET A 219 10.30 -7.26 -10.31
CA MET A 219 9.55 -6.45 -11.28
C MET A 219 10.49 -5.66 -12.21
N GLY A 220 11.58 -5.12 -11.69
CA GLY A 220 12.60 -4.44 -12.48
C GLY A 220 13.29 -5.35 -13.49
N TYR A 221 13.66 -6.58 -13.07
CA TYR A 221 14.22 -7.59 -13.97
C TYR A 221 13.22 -8.00 -15.07
N GLU A 222 11.97 -8.28 -14.69
CA GLU A 222 10.92 -8.66 -15.65
C GLU A 222 10.74 -7.57 -16.71
N MET A 223 10.64 -6.30 -16.31
CA MET A 223 10.48 -5.17 -17.22
C MET A 223 11.69 -5.00 -18.16
N LEU A 224 12.92 -5.22 -17.67
CA LEU A 224 14.12 -5.20 -18.51
C LEU A 224 14.16 -6.36 -19.49
N TYR A 225 13.79 -7.56 -19.05
CA TYR A 225 13.79 -8.75 -19.89
C TYR A 225 12.74 -8.68 -20.99
N VAL A 226 11.57 -8.10 -20.72
CA VAL A 226 10.57 -7.81 -21.75
C VAL A 226 11.14 -6.84 -22.78
N ARG A 227 11.77 -5.73 -22.36
CA ARG A 227 12.41 -4.77 -23.28
C ARG A 227 13.52 -5.40 -24.13
N LEU A 228 14.40 -6.18 -23.51
CA LEU A 228 15.45 -6.91 -24.25
C LEU A 228 14.86 -7.88 -25.27
N THR A 229 13.75 -8.54 -24.95
CA THR A 229 13.06 -9.46 -25.88
C THR A 229 12.44 -8.72 -27.06
N LEU A 230 12.04 -7.45 -26.87
CA LEU A 230 11.55 -6.61 -27.97
C LEU A 230 12.70 -6.10 -28.87
N PHE A 231 13.86 -5.79 -28.30
CA PHE A 231 14.99 -5.25 -29.05
C PHE A 231 15.87 -6.32 -29.70
N LEU A 232 16.15 -7.43 -29.01
CA LEU A 232 17.02 -8.50 -29.49
C LEU A 232 16.17 -9.68 -29.99
N LYS A 233 16.24 -9.94 -31.30
CA LYS A 233 15.50 -11.06 -31.93
C LYS A 233 16.26 -12.39 -31.86
N ASP A 234 17.59 -12.36 -31.80
CA ASP A 234 18.39 -13.58 -31.66
C ASP A 234 18.29 -14.14 -30.23
N LYS A 235 17.93 -15.42 -30.11
CA LYS A 235 17.79 -16.11 -28.82
C LYS A 235 19.09 -16.20 -28.05
N GLN A 236 20.24 -16.38 -28.72
CA GLN A 236 21.53 -16.53 -28.04
C GLN A 236 21.98 -15.20 -27.44
N ASP A 237 21.83 -14.11 -28.19
CA ASP A 237 22.22 -12.77 -27.75
C ASP A 237 21.28 -12.25 -26.66
N LEU A 238 20.00 -12.59 -26.74
CA LEU A 238 19.02 -12.31 -25.70
C LEU A 238 19.37 -13.02 -24.37
N GLN A 239 19.68 -14.33 -24.41
CA GLN A 239 20.06 -15.04 -23.19
C GLN A 239 21.38 -14.53 -22.60
N PHE A 240 22.36 -14.24 -23.46
CA PHE A 240 23.62 -13.63 -23.05
C PHE A 240 23.40 -12.28 -22.35
N ALA A 241 22.56 -11.41 -22.92
CA ALA A 241 22.20 -10.13 -22.30
C ALA A 241 21.50 -10.32 -20.95
N LYS A 242 20.50 -11.22 -20.85
CA LYS A 242 19.77 -11.49 -19.60
C LYS A 242 20.69 -11.94 -18.47
N TRP A 243 21.59 -12.89 -18.75
CA TRP A 243 22.59 -13.36 -17.78
C TRP A 243 23.53 -12.24 -17.36
N ARG A 244 23.98 -11.41 -18.30
CA ARG A 244 24.91 -10.31 -17.99
C ARG A 244 24.27 -9.23 -17.14
N VAL A 245 23.00 -8.89 -17.42
CA VAL A 245 22.21 -7.97 -16.58
C VAL A 245 22.08 -8.51 -15.16
N LEU A 246 21.78 -9.80 -15.01
CA LEU A 246 21.66 -10.46 -13.70
C LEU A 246 23.00 -10.43 -12.93
N TRP A 247 24.10 -10.76 -13.59
CA TRP A 247 25.43 -10.74 -12.97
C TRP A 247 25.86 -9.33 -12.54
N LYS A 248 25.64 -8.31 -13.37
CA LYS A 248 26.03 -6.94 -13.03
C LYS A 248 25.16 -6.34 -11.93
N CYS A 249 23.84 -6.48 -12.07
CA CYS A 249 22.89 -5.83 -11.18
C CYS A 249 22.72 -6.61 -9.87
N ASN A 250 22.76 -7.95 -9.92
CA ASN A 250 22.59 -8.86 -8.79
C ASN A 250 21.39 -8.44 -7.92
N PHE A 251 21.56 -8.29 -6.60
CA PHE A 251 20.50 -7.82 -5.69
C PHE A 251 20.44 -6.29 -5.52
N HIS A 252 21.06 -5.51 -6.41
CA HIS A 252 21.12 -4.04 -6.29
C HIS A 252 20.11 -3.37 -7.23
N LEU A 253 18.99 -2.91 -6.68
CA LEU A 253 17.97 -2.16 -7.42
C LEU A 253 18.54 -0.86 -8.01
N SER A 254 19.51 -0.23 -7.33
CA SER A 254 20.21 0.97 -7.81
C SER A 254 20.94 0.74 -9.14
N LYS A 255 21.55 -0.43 -9.33
CA LYS A 255 22.24 -0.79 -10.57
C LYS A 255 21.25 -1.03 -11.71
N LEU A 256 20.13 -1.70 -11.43
CA LEU A 256 19.04 -1.88 -12.41
C LEU A 256 18.50 -0.52 -12.88
N LYS A 257 18.26 0.39 -11.94
CA LYS A 257 17.78 1.75 -12.22
C LYS A 257 18.73 2.53 -13.15
N GLN A 258 20.04 2.40 -12.94
CA GLN A 258 21.03 3.06 -13.80
C GLN A 258 21.17 2.41 -15.18
N LEU A 259 21.01 1.09 -15.26
CA LEU A 259 21.16 0.33 -16.50
C LEU A 259 19.93 0.44 -17.41
N SER A 260 18.75 0.57 -16.81
CA SER A 260 17.46 0.64 -17.51
C SER A 260 17.37 1.64 -18.66
N PRO A 261 17.76 2.92 -18.51
CA PRO A 261 17.74 3.85 -19.64
C PRO A 261 18.78 3.49 -20.73
N LYS A 262 19.92 2.90 -20.36
CA LYS A 262 21.00 2.56 -21.31
C LYS A 262 20.60 1.43 -22.26
N ILE A 263 19.77 0.50 -21.80
CA ILE A 263 19.27 -0.63 -22.60
C ILE A 263 18.38 -0.16 -23.77
N ASN A 264 17.76 1.01 -23.68
CA ASN A 264 16.90 1.53 -24.75
C ASN A 264 17.67 1.92 -26.02
N VAL A 265 19.01 1.98 -25.96
CA VAL A 265 19.87 2.26 -27.13
C VAL A 265 20.08 1.00 -27.99
N LEU A 266 19.84 -0.19 -27.42
CA LEU A 266 19.96 -1.45 -28.14
C LEU A 266 18.85 -1.59 -29.19
N ASN A 267 19.20 -2.23 -30.31
CA ASN A 267 18.27 -2.53 -31.39
C ASN A 267 18.52 -3.93 -31.95
N SER A 268 17.73 -4.34 -32.96
CA SER A 268 17.80 -5.68 -33.55
C SER A 268 19.11 -6.01 -34.27
N ARG A 269 19.98 -5.02 -34.48
CA ARG A 269 21.30 -5.17 -35.13
C ARG A 269 22.46 -5.08 -34.14
N SER A 270 22.19 -4.85 -32.85
CA SER A 270 23.24 -4.67 -31.86
C SER A 270 24.10 -5.92 -31.72
N THR A 271 25.42 -5.75 -31.86
CA THR A 271 26.37 -6.85 -31.78
C THR A 271 26.61 -7.28 -30.33
N ARG A 272 27.13 -8.51 -30.13
CA ARG A 272 27.55 -8.97 -28.79
C ARG A 272 28.53 -8.03 -28.11
N GLN A 273 29.38 -7.32 -28.85
CA GLN A 273 30.32 -6.35 -28.28
C GLN A 273 29.60 -5.11 -27.75
N GLU A 274 28.67 -4.53 -28.52
CA GLU A 274 27.83 -3.41 -28.07
C GLU A 274 26.99 -3.77 -26.84
N ILE A 275 26.43 -4.98 -26.81
CA ILE A 275 25.71 -5.49 -25.62
C ILE A 275 26.63 -5.54 -24.40
N LYS A 276 27.89 -5.96 -24.58
CA LYS A 276 28.88 -5.98 -23.48
C LYS A 276 29.25 -4.57 -23.01
N GLU A 277 29.43 -3.62 -23.91
CA GLU A 277 29.79 -2.25 -23.59
C GLU A 277 28.67 -1.51 -22.85
N ILE A 278 27.43 -1.64 -23.32
CA ILE A 278 26.27 -0.99 -22.70
C ILE A 278 25.96 -1.59 -21.33
N ILE A 279 26.14 -2.91 -21.20
CA ILE A 279 25.91 -3.60 -19.95
C ILE A 279 27.10 -3.48 -19.01
N ASN A 280 28.36 -3.23 -19.41
CA ASN A 280 29.48 -3.00 -18.46
C ASN A 280 29.41 -1.63 -17.78
#